data_AF-A0A968PBA5-F1
#
_entry.id   AF-A0A968PBA5-F1
#
_cell.length_a   1.000
_cell.length_b   1.000
_cell.length_c   1.000
_cell.angle_alpha   90.00
_cell.angle_beta   90.00
_cell.angle_gamma   90.00
#
_symmetry.space_group_name_H-M   'P 1'
#
loop_
_entity.id
_entity.type
_entity.pdbx_description
1 polymer ?
#
loop_
_entity_poly.entity_id
_entity_poly.type
_entity_poly.pdbx_seq_one_letter_code
_entity_poly.pdbx_strand_id
1 'polypeptide(L)'
;HVGAVNALPDPLTTRLLEPLNDDGSFNFVAALDKGYREGIDPQRNAAMLLLQILPTPGRIEIRDTLYQQLGIIGPPDGQGFMRPRAFLESLKNPSAGATEKVDPPAAVKDDDEDEDAPTPEETRFMEQLLVLAKKPWKPADYPDVAKWLELNRQALEDIALAVDRKRFYVPMVSGRQPEVLPKVSLPYLAPMREAGRALAARATLRLADGYIEGSIQDVMTLYRLGRLLRQPPILLCQFTGNALETLANDTTSTLANHPTLNWGMPA
;
A
#
# COMPACT_ATOMS: atom_id res chain seq x y z
N HIS A 1 -36.56 25.44 22.20
CA HIS A 1 -36.28 25.61 20.76
C HIS A 1 -35.26 24.57 20.32
N VAL A 2 -35.74 23.48 19.74
CA VAL A 2 -34.94 22.40 19.15
C VAL A 2 -34.90 22.69 17.66
N GLY A 3 -33.72 22.92 17.10
CA GLY A 3 -33.52 23.21 15.67
C GLY A 3 -33.72 21.95 14.85
N ALA A 4 -34.79 21.92 14.07
CA ALA A 4 -35.15 20.84 13.18
C ALA A 4 -34.12 20.70 12.04
N VAL A 5 -33.72 19.46 11.78
CA VAL A 5 -32.96 19.05 10.59
C VAL A 5 -33.87 19.25 9.38
N ASN A 6 -33.57 20.24 8.54
CA ASN A 6 -34.25 20.44 7.27
C ASN A 6 -33.73 19.43 6.24
N ALA A 7 -34.33 18.25 6.21
CA ALA A 7 -34.26 17.34 5.07
C ALA A 7 -35.66 16.76 4.82
N LEU A 8 -36.44 17.43 3.98
CA LEU A 8 -37.60 16.82 3.34
C LEU A 8 -37.15 16.23 2.00
N PRO A 9 -37.41 14.94 1.72
CA PRO A 9 -37.03 14.32 0.46
C PRO A 9 -37.94 14.78 -0.68
N ASP A 10 -37.38 15.52 -1.64
CA ASP A 10 -37.92 15.71 -2.99
C ASP A 10 -37.49 14.51 -3.87
N PRO A 11 -38.38 13.82 -4.60
CA PRO A 11 -38.04 12.61 -5.36
C PRO A 11 -37.05 12.83 -6.51
N LEU A 12 -36.66 14.08 -6.83
CA LEU A 12 -35.90 14.40 -8.03
C LEU A 12 -34.60 15.18 -7.82
N THR A 13 -34.24 15.64 -6.62
CA THR A 13 -32.90 16.24 -6.41
C THR A 13 -32.31 15.97 -5.03
N THR A 14 -31.40 15.00 -4.93
CA THR A 14 -30.47 14.90 -3.80
C THR A 14 -29.49 16.06 -3.87
N ARG A 15 -29.79 17.17 -3.18
CA ARG A 15 -28.87 18.31 -3.08
C ARG A 15 -27.86 18.03 -1.97
N LEU A 16 -26.63 17.74 -2.37
CA LEU A 16 -25.48 17.78 -1.46
C LEU A 16 -25.20 19.25 -1.14
N LEU A 17 -25.58 19.71 0.05
CA LEU A 17 -25.44 21.13 0.44
C LEU A 17 -24.16 21.41 1.24
N GLU A 18 -23.60 20.40 1.90
CA GLU A 18 -22.39 20.53 2.71
C GLU A 18 -21.59 19.22 2.71
N PRO A 19 -20.25 19.27 2.87
CA PRO A 19 -19.42 20.46 3.10
C PRO A 19 -19.18 21.30 1.83
N LEU A 20 -18.90 22.59 2.02
CA LEU A 20 -18.52 23.54 0.97
C LEU A 20 -17.04 23.94 1.14
N ASN A 21 -16.40 24.29 0.02
CA ASN A 21 -15.11 24.98 -0.02
C ASN A 21 -15.26 26.47 0.32
N ASP A 22 -14.15 27.17 0.56
CA ASP A 22 -14.12 28.61 0.83
C ASP A 22 -14.71 29.46 -0.32
N ASP A 23 -14.65 28.95 -1.55
CA ASP A 23 -15.23 29.58 -2.74
C ASP A 23 -16.74 29.30 -2.91
N GLY A 24 -17.36 28.57 -1.98
CA GLY A 24 -18.77 28.20 -1.99
C GLY A 24 -19.11 26.99 -2.88
N SER A 25 -18.14 26.39 -3.55
CA SER A 25 -18.34 25.13 -4.30
C SER A 25 -18.49 23.93 -3.35
N PHE A 26 -19.15 22.86 -3.80
CA PHE A 26 -19.30 21.65 -2.98
C PHE A 26 -17.97 20.91 -2.81
N ASN A 27 -17.59 20.61 -1.57
CA ASN A 27 -16.37 19.88 -1.25
C ASN A 27 -16.63 18.37 -1.27
N PHE A 28 -16.44 17.77 -2.44
CA PHE A 28 -16.56 16.32 -2.62
C PHE A 28 -15.55 15.51 -1.81
N VAL A 29 -14.34 16.03 -1.60
CA VAL A 29 -13.27 15.32 -0.86
C VAL A 29 -13.68 15.16 0.60
N ALA A 30 -14.05 16.26 1.26
CA ALA A 30 -14.52 16.23 2.64
C ALA A 30 -15.83 15.45 2.82
N ALA A 31 -16.74 15.50 1.83
CA ALA A 31 -17.97 14.69 1.85
C ALA A 31 -17.67 13.17 1.87
N LEU A 32 -16.80 12.72 0.96
CA LEU A 32 -16.41 11.31 0.87
C LEU A 32 -15.57 10.87 2.06
N ASP A 33 -14.63 11.69 2.51
CA ASP A 33 -13.78 11.39 3.66
C ASP A 33 -14.61 11.22 4.94
N LYS A 34 -15.60 12.11 5.17
CA LYS A 34 -16.53 12.01 6.29
C LYS A 34 -17.27 10.66 6.31
N GLY A 35 -17.78 10.23 5.16
CA GLY A 35 -18.43 8.92 5.04
C GLY A 35 -17.46 7.76 5.22
N TYR A 36 -16.25 7.85 4.66
CA TYR A 36 -15.24 6.80 4.76
C TYR A 36 -14.70 6.63 6.19
N ARG A 37 -14.59 7.72 6.95
CA ARG A 37 -14.16 7.75 8.35
C ARG A 37 -15.20 7.16 9.31
N GLU A 38 -16.46 7.11 8.92
CA GLU A 38 -17.55 6.72 9.80
C GLU A 38 -17.35 5.28 10.37
N GLY A 39 -17.44 5.17 11.70
CA GLY A 39 -17.25 3.91 12.41
C GLY A 39 -15.82 3.35 12.39
N ILE A 40 -14.81 4.16 12.03
CA ILE A 40 -13.40 3.79 12.16
C ILE A 40 -12.94 3.96 13.61
N ASP A 41 -12.55 2.84 14.22
CA ASP A 41 -11.79 2.80 15.46
C ASP A 41 -10.29 2.83 15.14
N PRO A 42 -9.52 3.84 15.60
CA PRO A 42 -8.08 3.92 15.36
C PRO A 42 -7.30 2.66 15.78
N GLN A 43 -7.70 1.99 16.85
CA GLN A 43 -7.01 0.77 17.32
C GLN A 43 -7.20 -0.41 16.36
N ARG A 44 -8.30 -0.39 15.60
CA ARG A 44 -8.66 -1.41 14.61
C ARG A 44 -8.38 -0.98 13.17
N ASN A 45 -7.80 0.20 12.98
CA ASN A 45 -7.40 0.70 11.68
C ASN A 45 -6.00 0.17 11.31
N ALA A 46 -5.92 -0.64 10.27
CA ALA A 46 -4.69 -1.19 9.71
C ALA A 46 -3.74 -0.11 9.20
N ALA A 47 -4.27 1.00 8.69
CA ALA A 47 -3.46 2.10 8.16
C ALA A 47 -2.48 2.66 9.21
N MET A 48 -2.88 2.65 10.49
CA MET A 48 -2.04 3.12 11.60
C MET A 48 -0.72 2.36 11.70
N LEU A 49 -0.72 1.06 11.42
CA LEU A 49 0.50 0.24 11.44
C LEU A 49 1.16 0.22 10.07
N LEU A 50 0.37 0.05 9.01
CA LEU A 50 0.91 -0.06 7.65
C LEU A 50 1.71 1.19 7.26
N LEU A 51 1.26 2.39 7.63
CA LEU A 51 1.97 3.64 7.33
C LEU A 51 3.19 3.89 8.24
N GLN A 52 3.33 3.16 9.35
CA GLN A 52 4.57 3.16 10.16
C GLN A 52 5.62 2.20 9.59
N ILE A 53 5.19 1.23 8.79
CA ILE A 53 6.07 0.22 8.19
C ILE A 53 6.47 0.64 6.77
N LEU A 54 5.50 1.13 6.00
CA LEU A 54 5.66 1.44 4.59
C LEU A 54 6.02 2.93 4.43
N PRO A 55 7.21 3.26 3.90
CA PRO A 55 7.54 4.65 3.62
C PRO A 55 6.58 5.20 2.57
N THR A 56 6.00 6.35 2.90
CA THR A 56 5.02 7.03 2.05
C THR A 56 5.74 8.09 1.21
N PRO A 57 6.02 7.82 -0.09
CA PRO A 57 6.68 8.77 -0.97
C PRO A 57 5.77 9.96 -1.34
N GLY A 58 6.30 10.90 -2.12
CA GLY A 58 5.58 12.07 -2.60
C GLY A 58 5.74 13.30 -1.72
N ARG A 59 4.87 14.29 -1.95
CA ARG A 59 4.96 15.64 -1.35
C ARG A 59 4.90 15.58 0.17
N ILE A 60 5.90 16.19 0.83
CA ILE A 60 6.07 16.16 2.28
C ILE A 60 4.87 16.77 3.00
N GLU A 61 4.28 17.82 2.46
CA GLU A 61 3.13 18.52 3.04
C GLU A 61 1.90 17.61 3.11
N ILE A 62 1.67 16.83 2.06
CA ILE A 62 0.57 15.87 1.99
C ILE A 62 0.80 14.74 3.00
N ARG A 63 2.01 14.18 3.00
CA ARG A 63 2.38 13.08 3.91
C ARG A 63 2.25 13.50 5.37
N ASP A 64 2.78 14.66 5.73
CA ASP A 64 2.77 15.16 7.09
C ASP A 64 1.33 15.48 7.53
N THR A 65 0.50 16.02 6.64
CA THR A 65 -0.93 16.20 6.88
C THR A 65 -1.65 14.87 7.15
N LEU A 66 -1.38 13.83 6.34
CA LEU A 66 -1.94 12.48 6.54
C LEU A 66 -1.55 11.91 7.91
N TYR A 67 -0.27 12.01 8.27
CA TYR A 67 0.24 11.50 9.54
C TYR A 67 -0.34 12.26 10.73
N GLN A 68 -0.45 13.59 10.62
CA GLN A 68 -1.08 14.42 11.64
C GLN A 68 -2.55 14.04 11.85
N GLN A 69 -3.32 13.86 10.77
CA GLN A 69 -4.74 13.49 10.86
C GLN A 69 -4.96 12.09 11.43
N LEU A 70 -4.03 11.17 11.18
CA LEU A 70 -4.05 9.83 11.77
C LEU A 70 -3.47 9.76 13.18
N GLY A 71 -2.72 10.77 13.62
CA GLY A 71 -2.01 10.76 14.90
C GLY A 71 -0.88 9.73 14.94
N ILE A 72 -0.19 9.53 13.81
CA ILE A 72 0.98 8.64 13.71
C ILE A 72 2.25 9.41 13.44
N ILE A 73 3.36 8.80 13.81
CA ILE A 73 4.70 9.17 13.32
C ILE A 73 4.97 8.18 12.19
N GLY A 74 5.46 8.65 11.04
CA GLY A 74 5.85 7.76 9.93
C GLY A 74 6.97 6.78 10.31
N PRO A 75 7.42 5.93 9.38
CA PRO A 75 8.57 5.07 9.63
C PRO A 75 9.77 5.94 10.01
N PRO A 76 10.55 5.59 11.05
CA PRO A 76 11.80 6.27 11.34
C PRO A 76 12.76 6.20 10.15
N ASP A 77 13.61 7.21 9.98
CA ASP A 77 14.60 7.24 8.89
C ASP A 77 15.46 5.96 8.88
N GLY A 78 15.53 5.30 7.72
CA GLY A 78 16.26 4.04 7.53
C GLY A 78 15.63 2.82 8.19
N GLN A 79 14.40 2.93 8.74
CA GLN A 79 13.63 1.82 9.30
C GLN A 79 12.37 1.56 8.47
N GLY A 80 11.83 0.34 8.60
CA GLY A 80 10.65 -0.10 7.87
C GLY A 80 10.97 -0.80 6.55
N PHE A 81 10.03 -0.78 5.62
CA PHE A 81 10.11 -1.46 4.34
C PHE A 81 11.06 -0.71 3.39
N MET A 82 12.17 -1.34 3.03
CA MET A 82 13.10 -0.83 2.03
C MET A 82 12.49 -0.98 0.63
N ARG A 83 12.12 0.15 0.01
CA ARG A 83 11.57 0.17 -1.35
C ARG A 83 12.61 -0.27 -2.40
N PRO A 84 12.18 -0.81 -3.56
CA PRO A 84 13.06 -1.24 -4.64
C PRO A 84 14.03 -0.15 -5.13
N ARG A 85 13.56 1.10 -5.30
CA ARG A 85 14.42 2.24 -5.71
C ARG A 85 15.60 2.41 -4.75
N ALA A 86 15.31 2.55 -3.45
CA ALA A 86 16.32 2.72 -2.41
C ALA A 86 17.30 1.53 -2.34
N PHE A 87 16.80 0.31 -2.53
CA PHE A 87 17.66 -0.87 -2.60
C PHE A 87 18.61 -0.82 -3.79
N LEU A 88 18.11 -0.56 -4.99
CA LEU A 88 18.93 -0.48 -6.22
C LEU A 88 19.97 0.64 -6.14
N GLU A 89 19.61 1.78 -5.55
CA GLU A 89 20.55 2.88 -5.26
C GLU A 89 21.66 2.44 -4.29
N SER A 90 21.30 1.70 -3.23
CA SER A 90 22.29 1.16 -2.27
C SER A 90 23.28 0.17 -2.89
N LEU A 91 22.89 -0.52 -3.98
CA LEU A 91 23.80 -1.39 -4.74
C LEU A 91 24.81 -0.59 -5.56
N LYS A 92 24.42 0.58 -6.07
CA LYS A 92 25.28 1.47 -6.86
C LYS A 92 26.27 2.23 -5.98
N ASN A 93 25.83 2.65 -4.79
CA ASN A 93 26.61 3.46 -3.85
C ASN A 93 26.71 2.80 -2.46
N PRO A 94 27.53 1.75 -2.27
CA PRO A 94 27.61 1.02 -0.99
C PRO A 94 28.10 1.85 0.21
N SER A 95 28.78 2.98 -0.04
CA SER A 95 29.26 3.92 0.98
C SER A 95 28.22 4.96 1.39
N ALA A 96 27.14 5.12 0.62
CA ALA A 96 25.95 5.82 1.05
C ALA A 96 25.16 4.83 1.92
N GLY A 97 25.41 4.85 3.24
CA GLY A 97 24.61 4.05 4.17
C GLY A 97 23.11 4.31 3.98
N ALA A 98 22.27 3.41 4.52
CA ALA A 98 20.80 3.36 4.41
C ALA A 98 20.02 4.60 4.94
N THR A 99 20.65 5.75 4.99
CA THR A 99 20.20 7.02 5.55
C THR A 99 20.45 8.20 4.59
N GLU A 100 20.81 7.97 3.32
CA GLU A 100 20.89 9.09 2.38
C GLU A 100 19.48 9.65 2.19
N LYS A 101 19.26 10.79 2.84
CA LYS A 101 18.13 11.68 2.58
C LYS A 101 18.08 11.86 1.07
N VAL A 102 17.09 11.25 0.43
CA VAL A 102 16.61 11.81 -0.82
C VAL A 102 16.06 13.16 -0.39
N ASP A 103 16.87 14.22 -0.55
CA ASP A 103 16.43 15.59 -0.31
C ASP A 103 15.11 15.75 -1.07
N PRO A 104 13.99 16.06 -0.39
CA PRO A 104 12.76 16.33 -1.10
C PRO A 104 13.03 17.50 -2.04
N PRO A 105 12.63 17.42 -3.32
CA PRO A 105 12.83 18.51 -4.25
C PRO A 105 12.21 19.78 -3.64
N ALA A 106 13.00 20.86 -3.69
CA ALA A 106 12.60 22.17 -3.20
C ALA A 106 11.25 22.59 -3.81
N ALA A 107 10.37 23.16 -2.98
CA ALA A 107 9.10 23.83 -3.34
C ALA A 107 8.74 23.77 -4.84
N VAL A 108 8.04 22.71 -5.23
CA VAL A 108 7.76 22.37 -6.62
C VAL A 108 6.67 23.29 -7.19
N LYS A 109 6.96 23.89 -8.34
CA LYS A 109 6.00 24.58 -9.21
C LYS A 109 4.99 23.57 -9.75
N ASP A 110 3.78 24.02 -10.07
CA ASP A 110 2.64 23.23 -10.58
C ASP A 110 2.85 22.58 -11.97
N ASP A 111 4.03 22.04 -12.27
CA ASP A 111 4.30 21.35 -13.54
C ASP A 111 4.05 19.84 -13.35
N ASP A 112 3.10 19.31 -14.12
CA ASP A 112 2.50 17.96 -14.05
C ASP A 112 3.45 16.79 -14.43
N GLU A 113 4.75 16.85 -14.12
CA GLU A 113 5.66 15.71 -14.30
C GLU A 113 5.58 14.77 -13.08
N ASP A 114 5.22 13.50 -13.32
CA ASP A 114 5.24 12.42 -12.32
C ASP A 114 6.69 12.11 -11.90
N GLU A 115 7.29 12.96 -11.05
CA GLU A 115 8.66 12.78 -10.51
C GLU A 115 8.86 11.42 -9.78
N ASP A 116 7.77 10.77 -9.39
CA ASP A 116 7.75 9.46 -8.72
C ASP A 116 7.60 8.26 -9.70
N ALA A 117 7.71 8.49 -11.02
CA ALA A 117 7.68 7.41 -12.00
C ALA A 117 8.86 6.42 -11.78
N PRO A 118 8.61 5.10 -11.90
CA PRO A 118 9.66 4.10 -11.69
C PRO A 118 10.71 4.16 -12.79
N THR A 119 11.98 3.96 -12.43
CA THR A 119 13.05 3.83 -13.44
C THR A 119 12.90 2.53 -14.23
N PRO A 120 13.53 2.38 -15.42
CA PRO A 120 13.53 1.12 -16.15
C PRO A 120 14.12 -0.05 -15.34
N GLU A 121 15.11 0.22 -14.49
CA GLU A 121 15.72 -0.78 -13.62
C GLU A 121 14.78 -1.21 -12.50
N GLU A 122 14.11 -0.26 -11.83
CA GLU A 122 13.05 -0.55 -10.88
C GLU A 122 11.94 -1.37 -11.53
N THR A 123 11.51 -0.99 -12.74
CA THR A 123 10.47 -1.71 -13.48
C THR A 123 10.85 -3.17 -13.71
N ARG A 124 12.07 -3.44 -14.18
CA ARG A 124 12.58 -4.80 -14.38
C ARG A 124 12.67 -5.58 -13.07
N PHE A 125 13.14 -4.95 -12.00
CA PHE A 125 13.19 -5.57 -10.67
C PHE A 125 11.78 -5.95 -10.19
N MET A 126 10.80 -5.07 -10.39
CA MET A 126 9.40 -5.33 -10.05
C MET A 126 8.76 -6.42 -10.91
N GLU A 127 9.06 -6.47 -12.21
CA GLU A 127 8.62 -7.54 -13.10
C GLU A 127 9.22 -8.89 -12.69
N GLN A 128 10.49 -8.90 -12.28
CA GLN A 128 11.14 -10.10 -11.76
C GLN A 128 10.41 -10.64 -10.53
N LEU A 129 10.00 -9.80 -9.57
CA LEU A 129 9.19 -10.25 -8.42
C LEU A 129 7.88 -10.93 -8.86
N LEU A 130 7.21 -10.41 -9.90
CA LEU A 130 5.99 -11.00 -10.45
C LEU A 130 6.24 -12.36 -11.11
N VAL A 131 7.38 -12.53 -11.79
CA VAL A 131 7.78 -13.82 -12.36
C VAL A 131 8.08 -14.83 -11.25
N LEU A 132 8.74 -14.41 -10.18
CA LEU A 132 9.09 -15.26 -9.04
C LEU A 132 7.84 -15.69 -8.25
N ALA A 133 6.79 -14.87 -8.21
CA ALA A 133 5.52 -15.23 -7.59
C ALA A 133 4.82 -16.46 -8.21
N LYS A 134 5.25 -16.90 -9.41
CA LYS A 134 4.62 -17.98 -10.20
C LYS A 134 5.37 -19.30 -10.20
N LYS A 135 6.57 -19.36 -9.60
CA LYS A 135 7.39 -20.57 -9.54
C LYS A 135 8.24 -20.62 -8.27
N PRO A 136 8.47 -21.79 -7.67
CA PRO A 136 9.48 -21.93 -6.63
C PRO A 136 10.85 -21.51 -7.18
N TRP A 137 11.65 -20.82 -6.38
CA TRP A 137 12.96 -20.30 -6.78
C TRP A 137 13.95 -20.33 -5.62
N LYS A 138 15.25 -20.35 -5.92
CA LYS A 138 16.31 -20.40 -4.90
C LYS A 138 17.10 -19.08 -4.85
N PRO A 139 17.64 -18.70 -3.68
CA PRO A 139 18.43 -17.48 -3.54
C PRO A 139 19.59 -17.35 -4.54
N ALA A 140 20.22 -18.47 -4.90
CA ALA A 140 21.35 -18.49 -5.83
C ALA A 140 20.98 -18.04 -7.25
N ASP A 141 19.73 -18.23 -7.68
CA ASP A 141 19.28 -17.86 -9.03
C ASP A 141 19.00 -16.35 -9.14
N TYR A 142 18.68 -15.71 -8.01
CA TYR A 142 18.25 -14.31 -7.91
C TYR A 142 18.80 -13.64 -6.65
N PRO A 143 20.13 -13.47 -6.54
CA PRO A 143 20.80 -13.04 -5.30
C PRO A 143 20.35 -11.65 -4.82
N ASP A 144 20.12 -10.71 -5.73
CA ASP A 144 19.69 -9.35 -5.36
C ASP A 144 18.28 -9.33 -4.78
N VAL A 145 17.35 -10.12 -5.35
CA VAL A 145 15.99 -10.27 -4.81
C VAL A 145 16.03 -10.96 -3.45
N ALA A 146 16.83 -12.02 -3.30
CA ALA A 146 16.98 -12.70 -2.02
C ALA A 146 17.53 -11.77 -0.94
N LYS A 147 18.57 -10.99 -1.27
CA LYS A 147 19.15 -9.97 -0.38
C LYS A 147 18.11 -8.92 0.00
N TRP A 148 17.34 -8.41 -0.96
CA TRP A 148 16.31 -7.41 -0.71
C TRP A 148 15.16 -7.93 0.16
N LEU A 149 14.71 -9.17 -0.06
CA LEU A 149 13.70 -9.81 0.78
C LEU A 149 14.21 -10.04 2.21
N GLU A 150 15.50 -10.35 2.36
CA GLU A 150 16.12 -10.51 3.68
C GLU A 150 16.18 -9.18 4.43
N LEU A 151 16.58 -8.08 3.77
CA LEU A 151 16.54 -6.73 4.35
C LEU A 151 15.12 -6.33 4.80
N ASN A 152 14.10 -6.83 4.11
CA ASN A 152 12.69 -6.57 4.40
C ASN A 152 12.02 -7.61 5.31
N ARG A 153 12.75 -8.58 5.86
CA ARG A 153 12.17 -9.69 6.63
C ARG A 153 11.23 -9.21 7.72
N GLN A 154 11.71 -8.30 8.59
CA GLN A 154 10.94 -7.76 9.71
C GLN A 154 9.75 -6.94 9.23
N ALA A 155 9.94 -6.05 8.25
CA ALA A 155 8.84 -5.24 7.72
C ALA A 155 7.70 -6.10 7.15
N LEU A 156 8.02 -7.21 6.49
CA LEU A 156 7.03 -8.15 5.98
C LEU A 156 6.33 -8.94 7.10
N GLU A 157 6.98 -9.18 8.23
CA GLU A 157 6.36 -9.76 9.43
C GLU A 157 5.42 -8.76 10.12
N ASP A 158 5.84 -7.50 10.23
CA ASP A 158 5.03 -6.42 10.80
C ASP A 158 3.79 -6.13 9.94
N ILE A 159 3.92 -6.24 8.61
CA ILE A 159 2.78 -6.15 7.69
C ILE A 159 1.79 -7.29 7.95
N ALA A 160 2.25 -8.51 8.20
CA ALA A 160 1.38 -9.63 8.53
C ALA A 160 0.54 -9.37 9.79
N LEU A 161 1.13 -8.74 10.81
CA LEU A 161 0.42 -8.30 12.01
C LEU A 161 -0.55 -7.14 11.71
N ALA A 162 -0.15 -6.19 10.86
CA ALA A 162 -0.94 -5.03 10.54
C ALA A 162 -2.22 -5.37 9.78
N VAL A 163 -2.16 -6.32 8.84
CA VAL A 163 -3.31 -6.71 8.00
C VAL A 163 -4.36 -7.56 8.72
N ASP A 164 -4.09 -7.99 9.95
CA ASP A 164 -5.08 -8.65 10.81
C ASP A 164 -6.13 -7.68 11.36
N ARG A 165 -5.84 -6.38 11.31
CA ARG A 165 -6.83 -5.33 11.57
C ARG A 165 -7.83 -5.27 10.41
N LYS A 166 -9.12 -5.36 10.73
CA LYS A 166 -10.19 -5.52 9.71
C LYS A 166 -10.59 -4.23 9.00
N ARG A 167 -10.24 -3.05 9.52
CA ARG A 167 -10.60 -1.76 8.92
C ARG A 167 -9.36 -1.09 8.36
N PHE A 168 -9.49 -0.43 7.23
CA PHE A 168 -8.45 0.40 6.63
C PHE A 168 -9.07 1.74 6.28
N TYR A 169 -8.50 2.81 6.84
CA TYR A 169 -8.86 4.20 6.59
C TYR A 169 -7.60 5.05 6.54
N VAL A 170 -7.41 5.74 5.43
CA VAL A 170 -6.43 6.80 5.25
C VAL A 170 -7.20 8.05 4.85
N PRO A 171 -6.99 9.20 5.51
CA PRO A 171 -7.70 10.42 5.18
C PRO A 171 -7.47 10.84 3.73
N MET A 172 -8.47 11.43 3.09
CA MET A 172 -8.31 12.00 1.76
C MET A 172 -7.73 13.40 1.87
N VAL A 173 -6.50 13.58 1.40
CA VAL A 173 -5.79 14.87 1.39
C VAL A 173 -5.50 15.26 -0.06
N SER A 174 -5.90 16.48 -0.45
CA SER A 174 -5.59 17.04 -1.76
C SER A 174 -4.33 17.92 -1.73
N GLY A 175 -3.55 17.89 -2.80
CA GLY A 175 -2.40 18.78 -2.97
C GLY A 175 -2.75 20.19 -3.46
N ARG A 176 -4.05 20.53 -3.60
CA ARG A 176 -4.54 21.79 -4.17
C ARG A 176 -5.69 22.36 -3.34
N GLN A 177 -5.81 23.68 -3.32
CA GLN A 177 -6.94 24.42 -2.76
C GLN A 177 -7.72 25.13 -3.88
N PRO A 178 -9.07 25.02 -3.93
CA PRO A 178 -9.90 24.12 -3.11
C PRO A 178 -9.63 22.65 -3.41
N GLU A 179 -9.98 21.77 -2.47
CA GLU A 179 -9.77 20.33 -2.65
C GLU A 179 -10.63 19.78 -3.80
N VAL A 180 -9.99 19.04 -4.71
CA VAL A 180 -10.67 18.41 -5.85
C VAL A 180 -10.33 16.93 -5.94
N LEU A 181 -11.34 16.10 -6.24
CA LEU A 181 -11.21 14.64 -6.30
C LEU A 181 -10.06 14.15 -7.20
N PRO A 182 -9.82 14.68 -8.42
CA PRO A 182 -8.75 14.18 -9.28
C PRO A 182 -7.33 14.43 -8.74
N LYS A 183 -7.18 15.31 -7.75
CA LYS A 183 -5.90 15.65 -7.13
C LYS A 183 -5.79 15.11 -5.68
N VAL A 184 -6.67 14.19 -5.27
CA VAL A 184 -6.51 13.44 -4.02
C VAL A 184 -5.27 12.56 -4.15
N SER A 185 -4.36 12.70 -3.19
CA SER A 185 -3.10 11.97 -3.19
C SER A 185 -3.26 10.61 -2.53
N LEU A 186 -2.64 9.59 -3.12
CA LEU A 186 -2.70 8.19 -2.67
C LEU A 186 -1.28 7.61 -2.52
N PRO A 187 -0.42 8.27 -1.72
CA PRO A 187 1.01 8.00 -1.74
C PRO A 187 1.36 6.61 -1.18
N TYR A 188 0.45 6.02 -0.40
CA TYR A 188 0.59 4.67 0.16
C TYR A 188 0.38 3.55 -0.87
N LEU A 189 -0.20 3.81 -2.05
CA LEU A 189 -0.53 2.74 -3.00
C LEU A 189 0.70 2.05 -3.60
N ALA A 190 1.74 2.80 -3.99
CA ALA A 190 2.94 2.20 -4.58
C ALA A 190 3.69 1.30 -3.57
N PRO A 191 3.97 1.76 -2.33
CA PRO A 191 4.56 0.90 -1.29
C PRO A 191 3.73 -0.36 -1.00
N MET A 192 2.40 -0.26 -0.98
CA MET A 192 1.53 -1.44 -0.75
C MET A 192 1.63 -2.47 -1.90
N ARG A 193 1.76 -2.01 -3.16
CA ARG A 193 2.00 -2.91 -4.30
C ARG A 193 3.36 -3.58 -4.21
N GLU A 194 4.38 -2.83 -3.81
CA GLU A 194 5.74 -3.35 -3.64
C GLU A 194 5.81 -4.40 -2.53
N ALA A 195 5.19 -4.13 -1.39
CA ALA A 195 5.04 -5.09 -0.30
C ALA A 195 4.27 -6.33 -0.73
N GLY A 196 3.18 -6.16 -1.49
CA GLY A 196 2.42 -7.29 -2.01
C GLY A 196 3.24 -8.20 -2.94
N ARG A 197 4.07 -7.61 -3.80
CA ARG A 197 5.01 -8.34 -4.67
C ARG A 197 6.12 -9.02 -3.88
N ALA A 198 6.62 -8.39 -2.82
CA ALA A 198 7.59 -8.98 -1.91
C ALA A 198 7.02 -10.21 -1.18
N LEU A 199 5.79 -10.13 -0.65
CA LEU A 199 5.10 -11.26 -0.02
C LEU A 199 4.95 -12.43 -1.00
N ALA A 200 4.52 -12.17 -2.23
CA ALA A 200 4.35 -13.20 -3.25
C ALA A 200 5.68 -13.89 -3.62
N ALA A 201 6.74 -13.12 -3.83
CA ALA A 201 8.07 -13.66 -4.11
C ALA A 201 8.64 -14.44 -2.91
N ARG A 202 8.45 -13.95 -1.68
CA ARG A 202 8.87 -14.65 -0.44
C ARG A 202 8.10 -15.95 -0.23
N ALA A 203 6.82 -15.98 -0.58
CA ALA A 203 6.00 -17.19 -0.49
C ALA A 203 6.58 -18.31 -1.35
N THR A 204 6.92 -18.03 -2.61
CA THR A 204 7.47 -19.06 -3.51
C THR A 204 8.94 -19.40 -3.20
N LEU A 205 9.69 -18.49 -2.57
CA LEU A 205 11.00 -18.79 -2.00
C LEU A 205 10.88 -19.81 -0.85
N ARG A 206 10.00 -19.55 0.12
CA ARG A 206 9.74 -20.44 1.26
C ARG A 206 9.21 -21.80 0.79
N LEU A 207 8.37 -21.80 -0.24
CA LEU A 207 7.90 -23.02 -0.89
C LEU A 207 9.05 -23.87 -1.45
N ALA A 208 10.02 -23.25 -2.12
CA ALA A 208 11.20 -23.94 -2.66
C ALA A 208 12.11 -24.56 -1.58
N ASP A 209 12.13 -23.95 -0.38
CA ASP A 209 12.85 -24.44 0.80
C ASP A 209 12.04 -25.48 1.60
N GLY A 210 10.83 -25.80 1.16
CA GLY A 210 9.94 -26.75 1.85
C GLY A 210 9.19 -26.16 3.05
N TYR A 211 9.31 -24.86 3.32
CA TYR A 211 8.58 -24.19 4.39
C TYR A 211 7.16 -23.79 3.95
N ILE A 212 6.27 -24.78 3.89
CA ILE A 212 4.90 -24.64 3.37
C ILE A 212 4.07 -23.68 4.21
N GLU A 213 4.12 -23.79 5.54
CA GLU A 213 3.34 -22.95 6.45
C GLU A 213 3.69 -21.47 6.29
N GLY A 214 4.99 -21.15 6.16
CA GLY A 214 5.44 -19.79 5.90
C GLY A 214 5.00 -19.26 4.54
N SER A 215 4.93 -20.13 3.52
CA SER A 215 4.41 -19.78 2.20
C SER A 215 2.91 -19.46 2.26
N ILE A 216 2.12 -20.30 2.94
CA ILE A 216 0.69 -20.07 3.16
C ILE A 216 0.47 -18.75 3.92
N GLN A 217 1.25 -18.47 4.96
CA GLN A 217 1.13 -17.26 5.74
C GLN A 217 1.35 -15.99 4.88
N ASP A 218 2.33 -16.01 3.98
CA ASP A 218 2.59 -14.87 3.07
C ASP A 218 1.44 -14.68 2.07
N VAL A 219 0.92 -15.76 1.50
CA VAL A 219 -0.25 -15.72 0.60
C VAL A 219 -1.49 -15.17 1.32
N MET A 220 -1.75 -15.62 2.55
CA MET A 220 -2.88 -15.13 3.35
C MET A 220 -2.71 -13.66 3.72
N THR A 221 -1.49 -13.23 4.04
CA THR A 221 -1.16 -11.82 4.27
C THR A 221 -1.44 -10.98 3.02
N LEU A 222 -1.08 -11.48 1.84
CA LEU A 222 -1.34 -10.82 0.56
C LEU A 222 -2.84 -10.67 0.26
N TYR A 223 -3.65 -11.71 0.50
CA TYR A 223 -5.11 -11.60 0.39
C TYR A 223 -5.70 -10.57 1.35
N ARG A 224 -5.25 -10.55 2.61
CA ARG A 224 -5.72 -9.58 3.61
C ARG A 224 -5.37 -8.15 3.19
N LEU A 225 -4.14 -7.94 2.71
CA LEU A 225 -3.69 -6.65 2.20
C LEU A 225 -4.56 -6.17 1.02
N GLY A 226 -4.81 -7.05 0.04
CA GLY A 226 -5.68 -6.74 -1.10
C GLY A 226 -7.10 -6.34 -0.67
N ARG A 227 -7.69 -7.06 0.30
CA ARG A 227 -9.02 -6.76 0.85
C ARG A 227 -9.07 -5.41 1.57
N LEU A 228 -8.02 -5.03 2.29
CA LEU A 228 -7.95 -3.72 2.94
C LEU A 228 -7.97 -2.57 1.93
N LEU A 229 -7.21 -2.71 0.84
CA LEU A 229 -7.15 -1.69 -0.23
C LEU A 229 -8.45 -1.56 -1.04
N ARG A 230 -9.40 -2.48 -0.87
CA ARG A 230 -10.73 -2.40 -1.49
C ARG A 230 -11.76 -1.66 -0.63
N GLN A 231 -11.41 -1.28 0.61
CA GLN A 231 -12.28 -0.53 1.50
C GLN A 231 -12.42 0.97 1.18
N PRO A 232 -11.36 1.70 0.77
CA PRO A 232 -11.51 3.09 0.37
C PRO A 232 -12.52 3.24 -0.78
N PRO A 233 -13.40 4.26 -0.77
CA PRO A 233 -14.36 4.52 -1.85
C PRO A 233 -13.69 5.21 -3.05
N ILE A 234 -12.50 4.75 -3.42
CA ILE A 234 -11.68 5.30 -4.50
C ILE A 234 -11.36 4.16 -5.46
N LEU A 235 -11.77 4.29 -6.73
CA LEU A 235 -11.64 3.25 -7.75
C LEU A 235 -10.20 2.76 -7.94
N LEU A 236 -9.22 3.67 -7.88
CA LEU A 236 -7.80 3.31 -8.02
C LEU A 236 -7.31 2.40 -6.88
N CYS A 237 -7.83 2.58 -5.66
CA CYS A 237 -7.53 1.69 -4.53
C CYS A 237 -8.10 0.29 -4.80
N GLN A 238 -9.34 0.21 -5.32
CA GLN A 238 -9.97 -1.07 -5.66
C GLN A 238 -9.22 -1.83 -6.74
N PHE A 239 -8.75 -1.14 -7.80
CA PHE A 239 -7.89 -1.77 -8.81
C PHE A 239 -6.60 -2.32 -8.22
N THR A 240 -5.98 -1.55 -7.32
CA THR A 240 -4.76 -2.00 -6.63
C THR A 240 -5.03 -3.23 -5.76
N GLY A 241 -6.11 -3.23 -4.97
CA GLY A 241 -6.50 -4.38 -4.16
C GLY A 241 -6.82 -5.63 -4.99
N ASN A 242 -7.52 -5.48 -6.11
CA ASN A 242 -7.79 -6.57 -7.04
C ASN A 242 -6.50 -7.13 -7.65
N ALA A 243 -5.54 -6.27 -8.02
CA ALA A 243 -4.25 -6.72 -8.53
C ALA A 243 -3.46 -7.55 -7.52
N LEU A 244 -3.52 -7.18 -6.22
CA LEU A 244 -2.91 -7.98 -5.15
C LEU A 244 -3.62 -9.32 -4.94
N GLU A 245 -4.96 -9.36 -5.02
CA GLU A 245 -5.71 -10.61 -4.96
C GLU A 245 -5.41 -11.53 -6.16
N THR A 246 -5.28 -10.98 -7.37
CA THR A 246 -4.85 -11.74 -8.54
C THR A 246 -3.45 -12.33 -8.35
N LEU A 247 -2.52 -11.55 -7.82
CA LEU A 247 -1.17 -12.04 -7.51
C LEU A 247 -1.20 -13.15 -6.45
N ALA A 248 -2.05 -13.03 -5.42
CA ALA A 248 -2.26 -14.08 -4.43
C ALA A 248 -2.84 -15.36 -5.06
N ASN A 249 -3.76 -15.24 -6.02
CA ASN A 249 -4.30 -16.38 -6.77
C ASN A 249 -3.22 -17.10 -7.58
N ASP A 250 -2.36 -16.34 -8.27
CA ASP A 250 -1.23 -16.89 -9.03
C ASP A 250 -0.28 -17.68 -8.10
N THR A 251 0.10 -17.09 -6.96
CA THR A 251 0.98 -17.74 -5.98
C THR A 251 0.31 -18.93 -5.28
N THR A 252 -0.99 -18.85 -4.98
CA THR A 252 -1.77 -19.97 -4.45
C THR A 252 -1.80 -21.12 -5.43
N SER A 253 -1.93 -20.83 -6.73
CA SER A 253 -1.89 -21.85 -7.78
C SER A 253 -0.52 -22.55 -7.83
N THR A 254 0.57 -21.80 -7.68
CA THR A 254 1.92 -22.40 -7.55
C THR A 254 2.04 -23.29 -6.32
N LEU A 255 1.53 -22.83 -5.17
CA LEU A 255 1.53 -23.60 -3.93
C LEU A 255 0.71 -24.89 -4.06
N ALA A 256 -0.52 -24.81 -4.58
CA ALA A 256 -1.43 -25.94 -4.70
C ALA A 256 -0.92 -27.06 -5.62
N ASN A 257 -0.09 -26.69 -6.62
CA ASN A 257 0.54 -27.63 -7.55
C ASN A 257 1.91 -28.16 -7.05
N HIS A 258 2.34 -27.80 -5.85
CA HIS A 258 3.64 -28.24 -5.34
C HIS A 258 3.60 -29.74 -4.96
N PRO A 259 4.56 -30.58 -5.43
CA PRO A 259 4.49 -32.03 -5.26
C PRO A 259 4.44 -32.53 -3.82
N THR A 260 4.92 -31.74 -2.86
CA THR A 260 4.93 -32.10 -1.43
C THR A 260 3.60 -31.84 -0.73
N LEU A 261 2.69 -31.07 -1.34
CA LEU A 261 1.33 -30.86 -0.86
C LEU A 261 0.47 -32.06 -1.26
N ASN A 262 0.62 -33.13 -0.49
CA ASN A 262 -0.22 -34.31 -0.63
C ASN A 262 -1.57 -34.00 0.05
N TRP A 263 -2.58 -33.62 -0.73
CA TRP A 263 -3.93 -33.24 -0.25
C TRP A 263 -4.73 -34.41 0.36
N GLY A 264 -4.07 -35.50 0.76
CA GLY A 264 -4.71 -36.71 1.26
C GLY A 264 -5.54 -37.44 0.20
N MET A 265 -5.31 -37.17 -1.09
CA MET A 265 -5.93 -37.95 -2.16
C MET A 265 -5.19 -39.29 -2.30
N PRO A 266 -5.87 -40.44 -2.16
CA PRO A 266 -5.25 -41.74 -2.35
C PRO A 266 -4.74 -41.86 -3.80
N ALA A 267 -3.52 -42.38 -3.93
CA ALA A 267 -2.87 -42.70 -5.20
C ALA A 267 -3.62 -43.78 -6.00
#